data_AF-A0A165FEP6-F1
#
_entry.id   AF-A0A165FEP6-F1
#
_cell.length_a   1.000
_cell.length_b   1.000
_cell.length_c   1.000
_cell.angle_alpha   90.00
_cell.angle_beta   90.00
_cell.angle_gamma   90.00
#
_symmetry.space_group_name_H-M   'P 1'
#
loop_
_entity.id
_entity.type
_entity.pdbx_description
1 polymer ?
#
loop_
_entity_poly.entity_id
_entity_poly.type
_entity_poly.pdbx_seq_one_letter_code
_entity_poly.pdbx_strand_id
1 'polypeptide(L)'
;MGDLIATGAAVAGRLGVGLMDDTRRVSGYVRGGDVSAYAEAHFMAASTSGHDLIYENTLPIAYDGDAMPGAVIAADLATSVDTRERSGGLRAIADLRAAWLDAQ
;
A
#
# COMPACT_ATOMS: atom_id res chain seq x y z
N MET A 1 9.52 8.74 -8.89
CA MET A 1 8.78 7.69 -8.16
C MET A 1 9.53 6.36 -8.30
N GLY A 2 10.87 6.38 -8.18
CA GLY A 2 11.70 5.18 -8.32
C GLY A 2 12.02 4.54 -6.97
N ASP A 3 11.86 5.29 -5.88
CA ASP A 3 12.35 4.89 -4.56
C ASP A 3 11.28 4.24 -3.68
N LEU A 4 10.02 4.23 -4.14
CA LEU A 4 8.92 3.53 -3.50
C LEU A 4 8.35 2.42 -4.40
N ILE A 5 7.88 1.36 -3.77
CA ILE A 5 6.97 0.36 -4.32
C ILE A 5 5.57 0.78 -3.86
N ALA A 6 4.69 1.15 -4.79
CA ALA A 6 3.38 1.70 -4.44
C ALA A 6 2.48 0.69 -3.71
N THR A 7 1.69 1.17 -2.76
CA THR A 7 0.68 0.38 -2.05
C THR A 7 -0.51 1.24 -1.63
N GLY A 8 -1.50 0.65 -0.96
CA GLY A 8 -2.60 1.39 -0.35
C GLY A 8 -3.43 2.19 -1.34
N ALA A 9 -3.81 3.41 -0.95
CA ALA A 9 -4.66 4.31 -1.73
C ALA A 9 -4.07 4.68 -3.11
N ALA A 10 -2.75 4.75 -3.24
CA ALA A 10 -2.07 5.12 -4.48
C ALA A 10 -2.34 4.12 -5.63
N VAL A 11 -2.66 2.87 -5.30
CA VAL A 11 -2.89 1.77 -6.26
C VAL A 11 -4.13 0.94 -5.92
N ALA A 12 -5.09 1.53 -5.20
CA ALA A 12 -6.27 0.82 -4.71
C ALA A 12 -7.19 0.30 -5.82
N GLY A 13 -7.17 0.95 -7.00
CA GLY A 13 -7.91 0.52 -8.18
C GLY A 13 -7.50 -0.87 -8.68
N ARG A 14 -6.26 -1.31 -8.39
CA ARG A 14 -5.78 -2.66 -8.74
C ARG A 14 -6.55 -3.78 -8.08
N LEU A 15 -7.25 -3.51 -6.98
CA LEU A 15 -8.03 -4.52 -6.25
C LEU A 15 -9.42 -4.77 -6.86
N GLY A 16 -9.93 -3.89 -7.72
CA GLY A 16 -11.25 -4.06 -8.34
C GLY A 16 -12.45 -3.94 -7.37
N VAL A 17 -12.24 -3.42 -6.16
CA VAL A 17 -13.28 -3.32 -5.10
C VAL A 17 -14.03 -1.98 -5.09
N GLY A 18 -14.09 -1.28 -6.22
CA GLY A 18 -14.76 0.02 -6.34
C GLY A 18 -14.00 1.20 -5.71
N LEU A 19 -12.69 1.04 -5.50
CA LEU A 19 -11.76 2.12 -5.20
C LEU A 19 -11.05 2.55 -6.49
N MET A 20 -10.60 3.79 -6.53
CA MET A 20 -9.77 4.33 -7.62
C MET A 20 -8.36 4.57 -7.08
N ASP A 21 -7.37 4.52 -7.96
CA ASP A 21 -6.01 4.96 -7.63
C ASP A 21 -6.05 6.46 -7.27
N ASP A 22 -5.46 6.83 -6.13
CA ASP A 22 -5.27 8.23 -5.77
C ASP A 22 -3.80 8.61 -5.88
N THR A 23 -3.41 9.09 -7.07
CA THR A 23 -2.02 9.49 -7.37
C THR A 23 -1.56 10.74 -6.61
N ARG A 24 -2.47 11.39 -5.85
CA ARG A 24 -2.11 12.50 -4.97
C ARG A 24 -1.61 12.01 -3.61
N ARG A 25 -1.82 10.73 -3.28
CA ARG A 25 -1.31 10.08 -2.07
C ARG A 25 0.07 9.50 -2.33
N VAL A 26 0.97 9.71 -1.38
CA VAL A 26 2.25 9.02 -1.33
C VAL A 26 2.11 7.84 -0.38
N SER A 27 1.79 6.67 -0.93
CA SER A 27 1.67 5.42 -0.17
C SER A 27 2.58 4.35 -0.78
N GLY A 28 3.56 3.88 -0.02
CA GLY A 28 4.51 2.90 -0.55
C GLY A 28 5.55 2.41 0.44
N TYR A 29 6.21 1.33 0.06
CA TYR A 29 7.36 0.78 0.77
C TYR A 29 8.64 1.30 0.14
N VAL A 30 9.61 1.73 0.96
CA VAL A 30 10.93 2.17 0.46
C VAL A 30 11.64 1.03 -0.25
N ARG A 31 12.20 1.25 -1.45
CA ARG A 31 12.94 0.21 -2.18
C ARG A 31 14.25 -0.16 -1.51
N GLY A 32 14.85 0.76 -0.78
CA GLY A 32 16.07 0.55 0.00
C GLY A 32 16.24 1.66 1.03
N GLY A 33 17.11 1.40 2.02
CA GLY A 33 17.27 2.28 3.17
C GLY A 33 16.10 2.20 4.15
N ASP A 34 16.02 3.19 5.04
CA ASP A 34 14.92 3.33 6.00
C ASP A 34 13.97 4.47 5.61
N VAL A 35 12.82 4.54 6.29
CA VAL A 35 11.80 5.57 6.05
C VAL A 35 12.31 6.97 6.38
N SER A 36 13.23 7.10 7.35
CA SER A 36 13.75 8.41 7.77
C SER A 36 14.62 9.03 6.67
N ALA A 37 15.48 8.24 6.04
CA ALA A 37 16.31 8.66 4.91
C ALA A 37 15.44 9.06 3.70
N TYR A 38 14.37 8.30 3.42
CA TYR A 38 13.40 8.68 2.39
C TYR A 38 12.72 10.01 2.73
N ALA A 39 12.23 10.17 3.96
CA ALA A 39 11.56 11.39 4.40
C ALA A 39 12.48 12.61 4.29
N GLU A 40 13.74 12.50 4.72
CA GLU A 40 14.73 13.58 4.61
C GLU A 40 15.00 13.97 3.15
N ALA A 41 15.25 12.98 2.28
CA ALA A 41 15.53 13.21 0.86
C ALA A 41 14.36 13.87 0.12
N HIS A 42 13.13 13.65 0.59
CA HIS A 42 11.90 14.19 0.00
C HIS A 42 11.27 15.34 0.79
N PHE A 43 12.00 15.92 1.76
CA PHE A 43 11.52 17.03 2.60
C PHE A 43 10.16 16.75 3.28
N MET A 44 9.91 15.49 3.65
CA MET A 44 8.68 15.07 4.33
C MET A 44 8.78 15.29 5.84
N ALA A 45 7.64 15.61 6.45
CA ALA A 45 7.50 15.70 7.89
C ALA A 45 6.42 14.72 8.36
N ALA A 46 6.69 13.99 9.45
CA ALA A 46 5.73 13.09 10.05
C ALA A 46 4.48 13.85 10.51
N SER A 47 3.30 13.29 10.24
CA SER A 47 2.02 13.85 10.66
C SER A 47 1.11 12.74 11.15
N THR A 48 0.45 12.97 12.29
CA THR A 48 -0.54 12.05 12.87
C THR A 48 -1.91 12.13 12.19
N SER A 49 -2.15 13.20 11.42
CA SER A 49 -3.31 13.37 10.54
C SER A 49 -2.96 13.26 9.06
N GLY A 50 -1.68 12.96 8.77
CA GLY A 50 -1.20 12.73 7.43
C GLY A 50 -1.88 11.51 6.81
N HIS A 51 -2.06 11.56 5.50
CA HIS A 51 -2.65 10.46 4.76
C HIS A 51 -1.66 9.76 3.84
N ASP A 52 -0.44 10.27 3.77
CA ASP A 52 0.67 9.62 3.12
C ASP A 52 1.26 8.59 4.09
N LEU A 53 1.56 7.39 3.60
CA LEU A 53 2.01 6.26 4.40
C LEU A 53 3.25 5.66 3.76
N ILE A 54 4.38 5.83 4.42
CA ILE A 54 5.66 5.27 3.97
C ILE A 54 6.06 4.15 4.92
N TYR A 55 6.36 2.99 4.36
CA TYR A 55 6.70 1.78 5.10
C TYR A 55 8.15 1.37 4.85
N GLU A 56 8.77 0.78 5.86
CA GLU A 56 10.03 0.03 5.67
C GLU A 56 9.75 -1.23 4.87
N ASN A 57 10.54 -1.48 3.83
CA ASN A 57 10.48 -2.74 3.09
C ASN A 57 11.30 -3.81 3.82
N THR A 58 10.61 -4.75 4.45
CA THR A 58 11.20 -5.86 5.20
C THR A 58 11.18 -7.17 4.41
N LEU A 59 10.87 -7.13 3.11
CA LEU A 59 10.87 -8.33 2.28
C LEU A 59 12.27 -8.97 2.28
N PRO A 60 12.38 -10.30 2.48
CA PRO A 60 13.67 -10.99 2.50
C PRO A 60 14.26 -11.18 1.09
N ILE A 61 13.61 -10.62 0.07
CA ILE A 61 13.95 -10.74 -1.34
C ILE A 61 13.90 -9.37 -2.01
N ALA A 62 14.68 -9.20 -3.07
CA ALA A 62 14.52 -8.06 -3.95
C ALA A 62 13.13 -8.11 -4.61
N TYR A 63 12.46 -6.96 -4.64
CA TYR A 63 11.15 -6.80 -5.27
C TYR A 63 11.20 -5.65 -6.25
N ASP A 64 11.21 -5.99 -7.54
CA ASP A 64 11.37 -5.00 -8.62
C ASP A 64 10.03 -4.43 -9.11
N GLY A 65 8.90 -4.96 -8.63
CA GLY A 65 7.56 -4.49 -9.03
C GLY A 65 7.32 -3.03 -8.63
N ASP A 66 6.57 -2.30 -9.45
CA ASP A 66 6.23 -0.89 -9.19
C ASP A 66 5.10 -0.70 -8.19
N ALA A 67 4.34 -1.75 -7.90
CA ALA A 67 3.42 -1.77 -6.78
C ALA A 67 3.44 -3.14 -6.11
N MET A 68 3.09 -3.14 -4.83
CA MET A 68 3.03 -4.35 -4.02
C MET A 68 1.98 -5.34 -4.56
N PRO A 69 2.11 -6.64 -4.24
CA PRO A 69 1.09 -7.63 -4.56
C PRO A 69 -0.28 -7.23 -4.00
N GLY A 70 -1.36 -7.63 -4.68
CA GLY A 70 -2.73 -7.26 -4.29
C GLY A 70 -3.07 -7.60 -2.84
N ALA A 71 -2.55 -8.71 -2.30
CA ALA A 71 -2.75 -9.06 -0.88
C ALA A 71 -2.15 -8.03 0.09
N VAL A 72 -0.99 -7.47 -0.23
CA VAL A 72 -0.34 -6.43 0.59
C VAL A 72 -1.10 -5.11 0.45
N ILE A 73 -1.49 -4.72 -0.78
CA ILE A 73 -2.32 -3.52 -1.01
C ILE A 73 -3.62 -3.60 -0.20
N ALA A 74 -4.27 -4.77 -0.20
CA ALA A 74 -5.51 -5.00 0.55
C ALA A 74 -5.30 -4.94 2.07
N ALA A 75 -4.19 -5.50 2.57
CA ALA A 75 -3.82 -5.43 3.98
C ALA A 75 -3.57 -3.97 4.42
N ASP A 76 -2.83 -3.20 3.65
CA ASP A 76 -2.54 -1.80 3.98
C ASP A 76 -3.82 -0.96 4.01
N LEU A 77 -4.69 -1.12 3.00
CA LEU A 77 -6.00 -0.46 2.97
C LEU A 77 -6.87 -0.85 4.17
N ALA A 78 -6.86 -2.11 4.61
CA ALA A 78 -7.62 -2.56 5.77
C ALA A 78 -7.17 -1.90 7.10
N THR A 79 -5.95 -1.35 7.15
CA THR A 79 -5.45 -0.56 8.29
C THR A 79 -5.70 0.94 8.16
N SER A 80 -6.22 1.40 7.01
CA SER A 80 -6.48 2.82 6.77
C SER A 80 -7.45 3.41 7.79
N VAL A 81 -7.19 4.67 8.16
CA VAL A 81 -8.11 5.47 8.98
C VAL A 81 -9.36 5.88 8.19
N ASP A 82 -9.25 5.96 6.85
CA ASP A 82 -10.39 6.23 5.97
C ASP A 82 -11.31 5.00 5.93
N THR A 83 -12.59 5.22 6.26
CA THR A 83 -13.58 4.15 6.35
C THR A 83 -13.84 3.48 5.00
N ARG A 84 -13.82 4.23 3.89
CA ARG A 84 -14.06 3.68 2.55
C ARG A 84 -12.89 2.80 2.12
N GLU A 85 -11.66 3.27 2.33
CA GLU A 85 -10.44 2.48 2.07
C GLU A 85 -10.42 1.21 2.92
N ARG A 86 -10.68 1.34 4.23
CA ARG A 86 -10.72 0.21 5.17
C ARG A 86 -11.75 -0.84 4.77
N SER A 87 -12.98 -0.44 4.46
CA SER A 87 -14.01 -1.36 4.00
C SER A 87 -13.65 -2.04 2.67
N GLY A 88 -13.02 -1.30 1.75
CA GLY A 88 -12.54 -1.86 0.48
C GLY A 88 -11.42 -2.88 0.66
N GLY A 89 -10.43 -2.58 1.50
CA GLY A 89 -9.34 -3.50 1.84
C GLY A 89 -9.84 -4.79 2.48
N LEU A 90 -10.73 -4.71 3.47
CA LEU A 90 -11.35 -5.87 4.11
C LEU A 90 -12.13 -6.75 3.12
N ARG A 91 -12.87 -6.12 2.19
CA ARG A 91 -13.56 -6.84 1.12
C ARG A 91 -12.58 -7.57 0.20
N ALA A 92 -11.52 -6.89 -0.24
CA ALA A 92 -10.50 -7.49 -1.10
C ALA A 92 -9.82 -8.69 -0.41
N ILE A 93 -9.52 -8.60 0.89
CA ILE A 93 -8.98 -9.73 1.67
C ILE A 93 -9.95 -10.92 1.67
N ALA A 94 -11.25 -10.65 1.86
CA ALA A 94 -12.26 -11.70 1.85
C ALA A 94 -12.35 -12.39 0.47
N ASP A 95 -12.33 -11.60 -0.61
CA ASP A 95 -12.37 -12.11 -1.99
C ASP A 95 -11.11 -12.93 -2.32
N LEU A 96 -9.92 -12.45 -1.94
CA LEU A 96 -8.65 -13.18 -2.09
C LEU A 96 -8.65 -14.51 -1.32
N ARG A 97 -9.18 -14.51 -0.09
CA ARG A 97 -9.31 -15.72 0.72
C ARG A 97 -10.26 -16.73 0.07
N ALA A 98 -11.41 -16.29 -0.44
CA ALA A 98 -12.36 -17.16 -1.13
C ALA A 98 -11.70 -17.81 -2.36
N ALA A 99 -11.04 -17.01 -3.20
CA ALA A 99 -10.34 -17.51 -4.38
C ALA A 99 -9.23 -18.53 -4.04
N TRP A 100 -8.49 -18.32 -2.94
CA TRP A 100 -7.48 -19.28 -2.48
C TRP A 100 -8.06 -20.61 -1.99
N LEU A 101 -9.25 -20.58 -1.39
CA LEU A 101 -9.96 -21.78 -0.95
C LEU A 101 -10.57 -22.55 -2.12
N ASP A 102 -11.07 -21.85 -3.14
CA ASP A 102 -11.65 -22.47 -4.34
C ASP A 102 -10.59 -23.08 -5.28
N ALA A 103 -9.33 -22.62 -5.17
CA ALA A 103 -8.21 -23.12 -5.96
C ALA A 103 -7.54 -24.37 -5.37
N GLN A 104 -8.00 -24.86 -4.21
CA GLN A 104 -7.54 -26.09 -3.56
C GLN A 104 -8.41 -27.30 -3.92
#